data_AF-A0A9J6FQW7-F1
#
_entry.id   AF-A0A9J6FQW7-F1
#
_cell.length_a   1.000
_cell.length_b   1.000
_cell.length_c   1.000
_cell.angle_alpha   90.00
_cell.angle_beta   90.00
_cell.angle_gamma   90.00
#
_symmetry.space_group_name_H-M   'P 1'
#
loop_
_entity.id
_entity.type
_entity.pdbx_description
1 polymer ?
#
loop_
_entity_poly.entity_id
_entity_poly.type
_entity_poly.pdbx_seq_one_letter_code
_entity_poly.pdbx_strand_id
1 'polypeptide(L)'
;MSAANNVEVCASSIDHAQRRVHRLVAATALLLSPAIVVPSDARIRDDPNQPFAHTRSGIVRGVRLNVGNRPVDAFYGIPYAEPPLAQLRFRKPRPPLPWKGIYYATHKRPPCAQKSWELTQGFTIDASNSTEDCLHLNIWTAARYCFHPNLGLCSTKAVMVFFHGGGFQFGGNSYSIYDARHLALFGDVVVVVPNYRLNVFGFLNANVSDAPGNMGMYDQILALQWVQKNIGMFGGDPNRVTLFGQSAGSVSAGYHLLSPLSRGLFRRVIMQSGTPYWKVPDNTFTGKLKVQQLAVGLGCPVGERGNVLAEPGKVIDCIRSRSRGRIFRAMKEVFGVEEHYMIPAYYSEFLPFEPVMATERGQFQDVDLMIGNVRNEGTGIVDHFFWKIFNFRDYTRITLDEIWFYSLLVFRVILGKNPGPIRELYLSDLNDTDSSLALNRLSDAVGDFSLICPSQLFAEAYARRKNNVYFYIFNHRPSFSVYQKWTGVAHGDELGFVFGFPLLYPHQSSDDEKMLSRRMIRIWSTFARTGALLNQINHVGVHECDVPIQCTRLKPPTVGGQQWPKFTRDHAFHLNINLRNYSHGIDFRKKLCSFWKKYLVPTGSWRR
;
A
#
# COMPACT_ATOMS: atom_id res chain seq x y z
N MET A 1 56.68 -47.11 -6.65
CA MET A 1 56.97 -47.49 -5.25
C MET A 1 55.64 -47.36 -4.50
N SER A 2 54.75 -48.35 -4.65
CA SER A 2 54.46 -49.46 -3.71
C SER A 2 53.86 -48.97 -2.38
N ALA A 3 52.78 -49.49 -1.81
CA ALA A 3 51.77 -50.52 -2.12
C ALA A 3 50.63 -50.26 -1.09
N ALA A 4 49.36 -50.21 -1.47
CA ALA A 4 48.35 -51.27 -1.29
C ALA A 4 48.51 -52.17 -0.03
N ASN A 5 47.51 -52.17 0.87
CA ASN A 5 46.64 -53.36 1.07
C ASN A 5 45.55 -53.17 2.14
N ASN A 6 44.35 -53.63 1.76
CA ASN A 6 43.20 -53.99 2.61
C ASN A 6 43.57 -55.13 3.59
N VAL A 7 42.80 -55.33 4.67
CA VAL A 7 42.11 -56.60 4.99
C VAL A 7 41.02 -56.34 6.05
N GLU A 8 39.93 -57.06 5.83
CA GLU A 8 38.62 -57.14 6.46
C GLU A 8 38.57 -58.07 7.70
N VAL A 9 37.50 -57.87 8.50
CA VAL A 9 36.70 -58.89 9.23
C VAL A 9 37.29 -59.56 10.48
N CYS A 10 36.58 -59.40 11.61
CA CYS A 10 35.94 -60.54 12.31
C CYS A 10 34.97 -60.07 13.41
N ALA A 11 33.72 -60.53 13.29
CA ALA A 11 32.68 -60.45 14.30
C ALA A 11 32.84 -61.57 15.35
N SER A 12 32.37 -61.34 16.57
CA SER A 12 31.66 -62.38 17.34
C SER A 12 30.77 -61.78 18.43
N SER A 13 29.54 -62.27 18.43
CA SER A 13 28.39 -62.03 19.30
C SER A 13 28.39 -62.93 20.54
N ILE A 14 27.30 -62.85 21.34
CA ILE A 14 26.77 -63.81 22.36
C ILE A 14 27.05 -63.34 23.81
N ASP A 15 26.14 -63.22 24.79
CA ASP A 15 24.71 -63.54 24.90
C ASP A 15 24.02 -62.87 26.11
N HIS A 16 22.67 -62.89 26.06
CA HIS A 16 21.66 -63.00 27.16
C HIS A 16 21.61 -61.94 28.29
N ALA A 17 20.57 -61.12 28.47
CA ALA A 17 19.10 -61.31 28.62
C ALA A 17 18.60 -61.56 30.07
N GLN A 18 17.63 -60.71 30.46
CA GLN A 18 16.60 -60.85 31.53
C GLN A 18 17.03 -60.57 32.99
N ARG A 19 16.23 -60.05 33.94
CA ARG A 19 14.91 -59.33 34.03
C ARG A 19 14.69 -58.98 35.53
N ARG A 20 13.99 -57.86 35.79
CA ARG A 20 13.08 -57.53 36.93
C ARG A 20 13.63 -57.23 38.34
N VAL A 21 13.47 -55.99 38.84
CA VAL A 21 12.40 -55.38 39.67
C VAL A 21 12.33 -55.84 41.15
N HIS A 22 12.78 -55.02 42.11
CA HIS A 22 11.95 -54.34 43.15
C HIS A 22 12.78 -53.71 44.31
N ARG A 23 12.26 -52.55 44.76
CA ARG A 23 12.32 -51.90 46.11
C ARG A 23 13.24 -50.70 46.35
N LEU A 24 12.54 -49.63 46.77
CA LEU A 24 13.00 -48.37 47.37
C LEU A 24 13.86 -48.60 48.63
N VAL A 25 14.84 -47.73 48.90
CA VAL A 25 14.75 -46.56 49.80
C VAL A 25 16.13 -45.86 49.86
N ALA A 26 16.11 -44.55 49.57
CA ALA A 26 16.97 -43.45 50.03
C ALA A 26 18.50 -43.64 50.23
N ALA A 27 19.30 -42.88 49.46
CA ALA A 27 20.28 -41.95 50.04
C ALA A 27 20.80 -40.95 48.99
N THR A 28 20.61 -39.69 49.34
CA THR A 28 21.15 -38.41 48.82
C THR A 28 22.57 -38.39 48.27
N ALA A 29 22.73 -37.89 47.04
CA ALA A 29 23.83 -37.02 46.61
C ALA A 29 23.45 -36.31 45.29
N LEU A 30 22.79 -35.14 45.39
CA LEU A 30 22.57 -34.25 44.25
C LEU A 30 23.88 -33.53 43.93
N LEU A 31 24.49 -33.87 42.80
CA LEU A 31 25.53 -33.07 42.17
C LEU A 31 24.90 -31.77 41.63
N LEU A 32 25.21 -30.66 42.30
CA LEU A 32 24.94 -29.31 41.83
C LEU A 32 25.70 -29.04 40.53
N SER A 33 25.02 -29.19 39.40
CA SER A 33 25.39 -28.44 38.20
C SER A 33 24.88 -27.00 38.40
N PRO A 34 25.69 -25.95 38.19
CA PRO A 34 25.16 -24.60 38.20
C PRO A 34 24.25 -24.49 36.98
N ALA A 35 22.94 -24.57 37.22
CA ALA A 35 21.97 -24.05 36.28
C ALA A 35 22.40 -22.61 36.01
N ILE A 36 22.73 -22.31 34.76
CA ILE A 36 22.78 -20.94 34.28
C ILE A 36 21.37 -20.40 34.47
N VAL A 37 21.15 -19.74 35.61
CA VAL A 37 19.96 -18.95 35.86
C VAL A 37 20.05 -17.79 34.87
N VAL A 38 19.42 -17.97 33.71
CA VAL A 38 19.00 -16.82 32.90
C VAL A 38 18.18 -15.97 33.86
N PRO A 39 18.57 -14.72 34.16
CA PRO A 39 17.83 -13.90 35.08
C PRO A 39 16.40 -13.83 34.56
N SER A 40 15.46 -14.28 35.40
CA SER A 40 14.03 -14.24 35.13
C SER A 40 13.70 -12.85 34.58
N ASP A 41 13.14 -12.82 33.36
CA ASP A 41 12.48 -11.64 32.81
C ASP A 41 11.80 -10.89 33.95
N ALA A 42 12.16 -9.62 34.14
CA ALA A 42 11.40 -8.73 35.00
C ALA A 42 9.93 -8.94 34.61
N ARG A 43 9.13 -9.55 35.50
CA ARG A 43 7.75 -9.96 35.20
C ARG A 43 7.10 -8.77 34.51
N ILE A 44 6.83 -8.90 33.22
CA ILE A 44 6.16 -7.87 32.44
C ILE A 44 4.84 -7.66 33.17
N ARG A 45 4.74 -6.59 33.95
CA ARG A 45 3.51 -6.32 34.70
C ARG A 45 2.41 -6.13 33.67
N ASP A 46 1.36 -6.94 33.79
CA ASP A 46 0.14 -6.79 33.03
C ASP A 46 -0.46 -5.43 33.40
N ASP A 47 -0.31 -4.46 32.51
CA ASP A 47 -1.02 -3.19 32.57
C ASP A 47 -2.17 -3.24 31.56
N PRO A 48 -3.43 -3.18 32.00
CA PRO A 48 -4.59 -3.25 31.11
C PRO A 48 -4.63 -2.11 30.08
N ASN A 49 -3.87 -1.03 30.25
CA ASN A 49 -3.76 0.06 29.29
C ASN A 49 -2.57 -0.06 28.32
N GLN A 50 -1.65 -1.01 28.57
CA GLN A 50 -0.42 -1.18 27.79
C GLN A 50 -0.32 -2.63 27.28
N PRO A 51 -1.05 -2.98 26.21
CA PRO A 51 -1.00 -4.32 25.62
C PRO A 51 0.42 -4.65 25.14
N PHE A 52 0.83 -5.91 25.21
CA PHE A 52 2.15 -6.36 24.73
C PHE A 52 2.05 -7.54 23.77
N ALA A 53 3.06 -7.69 22.90
CA ALA A 53 3.19 -8.82 21.98
C ALA A 53 4.67 -9.27 21.89
N HIS A 54 4.91 -10.57 21.84
CA HIS A 54 6.25 -11.14 21.65
C HIS A 54 6.51 -11.29 20.15
N THR A 55 7.29 -10.38 19.55
CA THR A 55 7.73 -10.54 18.16
C THR A 55 9.00 -11.36 18.10
N ARG A 56 9.40 -11.83 16.91
CA ARG A 56 10.68 -12.53 16.73
C ARG A 56 11.91 -11.67 17.04
N SER A 57 11.77 -10.34 17.00
CA SER A 57 12.86 -9.39 17.29
C SER A 57 12.84 -8.90 18.73
N GLY A 58 11.83 -9.25 19.53
CA GLY A 58 11.70 -8.84 20.93
C GLY A 58 10.28 -8.46 21.31
N ILE A 59 10.09 -8.09 22.57
CA ILE A 59 8.78 -7.71 23.10
C ILE A 59 8.45 -6.28 22.66
N VAL A 60 7.21 -6.06 22.21
CA VAL A 60 6.65 -4.73 21.94
C VAL A 60 5.52 -4.43 22.90
N ARG A 61 5.40 -3.18 23.33
CA ARG A 61 4.32 -2.68 24.19
C ARG A 61 3.63 -1.50 23.52
N GLY A 62 2.32 -1.62 23.32
CA GLY A 62 1.47 -0.63 22.67
C GLY A 62 0.64 0.18 23.64
N VAL A 63 -0.43 0.77 23.13
CA VAL A 63 -1.44 1.55 23.87
C VAL A 63 -2.82 0.98 23.64
N ARG A 64 -3.66 0.98 24.68
CA ARG A 64 -5.09 0.72 24.55
C ARG A 64 -5.84 2.01 24.28
N LEU A 65 -6.52 2.07 23.14
CA LEU A 65 -7.43 3.14 22.75
C LEU A 65 -8.88 2.73 23.03
N ASN A 66 -9.78 3.70 23.07
CA ASN A 66 -11.23 3.46 23.18
C ASN A 66 -11.97 4.03 21.98
N VAL A 67 -12.98 3.27 21.51
CA VAL A 67 -14.01 3.70 20.57
C VAL A 67 -15.36 3.52 21.27
N GLY A 68 -15.90 4.60 21.83
CA GLY A 68 -16.94 4.49 22.85
C GLY A 68 -16.43 3.67 24.04
N ASN A 69 -17.18 2.66 24.45
CA ASN A 69 -16.78 1.75 25.54
C ASN A 69 -16.01 0.51 25.06
N ARG A 70 -15.60 0.45 23.79
CA ARG A 70 -14.91 -0.71 23.21
C ARG A 70 -13.40 -0.45 23.07
N PRO A 71 -12.55 -1.32 23.64
CA PRO A 71 -11.11 -1.17 23.57
C PRO A 71 -10.52 -1.63 22.23
N VAL A 72 -9.49 -0.92 21.78
CA VAL A 72 -8.68 -1.23 20.59
C VAL A 72 -7.21 -1.18 21.00
N ASP A 73 -6.47 -2.25 20.78
CA ASP A 73 -5.03 -2.28 21.03
C ASP A 73 -4.32 -1.72 19.79
N ALA A 74 -3.45 -0.73 20.00
CA ALA A 74 -2.64 -0.12 18.96
C ALA A 74 -1.15 -0.18 19.29
N PHE A 75 -0.33 -0.53 18.30
CA PHE A 75 1.11 -0.58 18.42
C PHE A 75 1.71 0.29 17.32
N TYR A 76 2.38 1.36 17.71
CA TYR A 76 2.90 2.36 16.79
C TYR A 76 4.40 2.27 16.63
N GLY A 77 4.88 2.43 15.40
CA GLY A 77 6.30 2.61 15.15
C GLY A 77 7.15 1.38 15.42
N ILE A 78 6.63 0.16 15.21
CA ILE A 78 7.41 -1.07 15.36
C ILE A 78 8.42 -1.15 14.19
N PRO A 79 9.73 -1.30 14.43
CA PRO A 79 10.72 -1.44 13.36
C PRO A 79 10.54 -2.81 12.68
N TYR A 80 10.40 -2.80 11.36
CA TYR A 80 10.36 -4.02 10.55
C TYR A 80 11.63 -4.22 9.71
N ALA A 81 12.56 -3.28 9.76
CA ALA A 81 13.86 -3.32 9.10
C ALA A 81 14.92 -2.57 9.91
N GLU A 82 16.20 -2.81 9.62
CA GLU A 82 17.27 -1.91 10.03
C GLU A 82 17.07 -0.51 9.41
N PRO A 83 17.39 0.58 10.15
CA PRO A 83 17.35 1.92 9.59
C PRO A 83 18.22 2.03 8.33
N PRO A 84 17.69 2.52 7.19
CA PRO A 84 18.41 2.59 5.91
C PRO A 84 19.37 3.81 5.88
N LEU A 85 20.19 3.96 6.91
CA LEU A 85 21.11 5.06 7.13
C LEU A 85 22.52 4.70 6.65
N ALA A 86 23.36 5.73 6.47
CA ALA A 86 24.77 5.58 6.09
C ALA A 86 24.92 4.59 4.92
N GLN A 87 25.69 3.50 5.11
CA GLN A 87 25.96 2.48 4.09
C GLN A 87 24.73 1.65 3.66
N LEU A 88 23.61 1.73 4.37
CA LEU A 88 22.35 1.08 3.98
C LEU A 88 21.47 1.98 3.11
N ARG A 89 21.78 3.29 3.02
CA ARG A 89 21.08 4.21 2.14
C ARG A 89 21.22 3.76 0.69
N PHE A 90 20.09 3.73 -0.03
CA PHE A 90 19.90 3.21 -1.40
C PHE A 90 20.07 1.70 -1.60
N ARG A 91 20.38 0.93 -0.55
CA ARG A 91 20.43 -0.54 -0.62
C ARG A 91 19.08 -1.16 -0.29
N LYS A 92 18.91 -2.44 -0.63
CA LYS A 92 17.76 -3.25 -0.18
C LYS A 92 17.72 -3.27 1.37
N PRO A 93 16.53 -3.27 1.99
CA PRO A 93 16.41 -3.27 3.43
C PRO A 93 16.90 -4.60 4.03
N ARG A 94 17.29 -4.55 5.31
CA ARG A 94 17.69 -5.74 6.09
C ARG A 94 16.69 -5.97 7.22
N PRO A 95 16.40 -7.22 7.61
CA PRO A 95 15.56 -7.51 8.77
C PRO A 95 16.06 -6.78 10.03
N PRO A 96 15.17 -6.39 10.95
CA PRO A 96 15.56 -5.61 12.12
C PRO A 96 16.37 -6.47 13.07
N LEU A 97 17.40 -5.88 13.67
CA LEU A 97 18.17 -6.54 14.72
C LEU A 97 17.27 -6.83 15.94
N PRO A 98 17.40 -7.99 16.61
CA PRO A 98 16.70 -8.24 17.85
C PRO A 98 17.09 -7.21 18.92
N TRP A 99 16.13 -6.76 19.73
CA TRP A 99 16.36 -5.88 20.87
C TRP A 99 16.18 -6.64 22.19
N LYS A 100 16.91 -6.21 23.21
CA LYS A 100 16.74 -6.67 24.60
C LYS A 100 15.70 -5.81 25.31
N GLY A 101 14.89 -6.42 26.17
CA GLY A 101 13.84 -5.71 26.91
C GLY A 101 12.61 -5.39 26.08
N ILE A 102 11.87 -4.35 26.50
CA ILE A 102 10.58 -3.95 25.91
C ILE A 102 10.77 -2.75 24.98
N TYR A 103 10.33 -2.88 23.73
CA TYR A 103 10.20 -1.75 22.82
C TYR A 103 8.83 -1.07 23.00
N TYR A 104 8.83 0.20 23.40
CA TYR A 104 7.61 0.98 23.60
C TYR A 104 7.09 1.53 22.27
N ALA A 105 6.15 0.81 21.68
CA ALA A 105 5.43 1.14 20.46
C ALA A 105 4.21 2.04 20.75
N THR A 106 4.41 3.14 21.47
CA THR A 106 3.31 3.98 22.02
C THR A 106 3.04 5.25 21.20
N HIS A 107 3.91 5.61 20.26
CA HIS A 107 3.79 6.82 19.45
C HIS A 107 4.10 6.55 17.97
N LYS A 108 3.36 7.21 17.08
CA LYS A 108 3.58 7.14 15.63
C LYS A 108 4.96 7.73 15.30
N ARG A 109 5.75 7.01 14.50
CA ARG A 109 7.05 7.48 14.01
C ARG A 109 6.88 8.42 12.80
N PRO A 110 7.83 9.32 12.53
CA PRO A 110 7.73 10.22 11.38
C PRO A 110 7.73 9.48 10.03
N PRO A 111 7.21 10.11 8.96
CA PRO A 111 7.21 9.53 7.63
C PRO A 111 8.63 9.49 7.03
N CYS A 112 8.80 8.70 5.94
CA CYS A 112 10.06 8.63 5.22
C CYS A 112 10.47 9.97 4.59
N ALA A 113 11.77 10.19 4.41
CA ALA A 113 12.33 11.43 3.87
C ALA A 113 11.65 11.87 2.57
N GLN A 114 10.96 13.01 2.65
CA GLN A 114 10.17 13.61 1.58
C GLN A 114 10.10 15.13 1.77
N LYS A 115 9.63 15.87 0.75
CA LYS A 115 9.29 17.29 0.89
C LYS A 115 7.84 17.44 1.35
N SER A 116 7.52 18.55 2.02
CA SER A 116 6.12 18.93 2.23
C SER A 116 5.43 19.08 0.87
N TRP A 117 4.19 18.64 0.77
CA TRP A 117 3.46 18.56 -0.49
C TRP A 117 2.17 19.38 -0.43
N GLU A 118 2.08 20.43 -1.25
CA GLU A 118 0.87 21.21 -1.37
C GLU A 118 -0.13 20.49 -2.27
N LEU A 119 -1.14 19.85 -1.67
CA LEU A 119 -2.06 18.97 -2.39
C LEU A 119 -3.04 19.77 -3.26
N THR A 120 -3.57 20.85 -2.71
CA THR A 120 -4.56 21.77 -3.29
C THR A 120 -4.33 23.14 -2.64
N GLN A 121 -4.78 24.22 -3.29
CA GLN A 121 -4.63 25.57 -2.76
C GLN A 121 -5.11 25.66 -1.30
N GLY A 122 -4.21 26.07 -0.40
CA GLY A 122 -4.51 26.24 1.03
C GLY A 122 -4.43 24.96 1.87
N PHE A 123 -4.04 23.83 1.29
CA PHE A 123 -3.82 22.59 2.04
C PHE A 123 -2.46 21.95 1.70
N THR A 124 -1.56 21.98 2.69
CA THR A 124 -0.23 21.38 2.58
C THR A 124 -0.10 20.21 3.54
N ILE A 125 0.38 19.08 3.01
CA ILE A 125 0.83 17.95 3.81
C ILE A 125 2.24 18.28 4.30
N ASP A 126 2.36 18.56 5.59
CA ASP A 126 3.66 18.86 6.19
C ASP A 126 4.50 17.59 6.37
N ALA A 127 5.74 17.64 5.89
CA ALA A 127 6.74 16.60 6.04
C ALA A 127 8.05 17.13 6.64
N SER A 128 8.00 18.28 7.34
CA SER A 128 9.12 18.89 8.04
C SER A 128 9.83 17.92 9.00
N ASN A 129 9.07 17.07 9.67
CA ASN A 129 9.56 16.05 10.61
C ASN A 129 10.00 14.73 9.95
N SER A 130 9.94 14.59 8.63
CA SER A 130 10.29 13.35 7.94
C SER A 130 11.73 12.92 8.23
N THR A 131 12.03 11.63 8.11
CA THR A 131 13.35 11.06 8.43
C THR A 131 13.67 9.87 7.52
N GLU A 132 14.95 9.49 7.41
CA GLU A 132 15.36 8.27 6.71
C GLU A 132 15.26 7.03 7.59
N ASP A 133 15.33 7.19 8.91
CA ASP A 133 15.00 6.13 9.87
C ASP A 133 13.48 5.98 9.98
N CYS A 134 12.88 5.45 8.92
CA CYS A 134 11.43 5.48 8.74
C CYS A 134 10.79 4.10 8.56
N LEU A 135 11.56 3.01 8.48
CA LEU A 135 11.07 1.64 8.18
C LEU A 135 10.39 0.99 9.40
N HIS A 136 9.27 1.59 9.76
CA HIS A 136 8.42 1.21 10.87
C HIS A 136 6.99 0.91 10.38
N LEU A 137 6.22 0.16 11.17
CA LEU A 137 4.81 -0.11 10.92
C LEU A 137 3.95 0.17 12.15
N ASN A 138 2.67 0.47 11.88
CA ASN A 138 1.63 0.66 12.89
C ASN A 138 0.62 -0.48 12.79
N ILE A 139 0.11 -0.98 13.92
CA ILE A 139 -0.86 -2.07 14.00
C ILE A 139 -2.05 -1.64 14.86
N TRP A 140 -3.26 -1.95 14.39
CA TRP A 140 -4.50 -1.84 15.17
C TRP A 140 -5.23 -3.18 15.17
N THR A 141 -5.75 -3.57 16.32
CA THR A 141 -6.65 -4.72 16.46
C THR A 141 -7.70 -4.40 17.51
N ALA A 142 -8.95 -4.83 17.30
CA ALA A 142 -9.92 -4.86 18.40
C ALA A 142 -9.28 -5.59 19.59
N ALA A 143 -9.32 -4.97 20.77
CA ALA A 143 -8.50 -5.40 21.89
C ALA A 143 -8.80 -6.85 22.24
N ARG A 144 -7.76 -7.50 22.75
CA ARG A 144 -7.76 -8.95 22.93
C ARG A 144 -8.70 -9.37 24.07
N TYR A 145 -9.97 -9.64 23.78
CA TYR A 145 -10.87 -10.34 24.71
C TYR A 145 -10.48 -11.82 24.93
N CYS A 146 -9.37 -12.29 24.35
CA CYS A 146 -9.06 -13.70 24.14
C CYS A 146 -7.79 -14.23 24.84
N PHE A 147 -7.19 -13.52 25.79
CA PHE A 147 -6.06 -14.05 26.59
C PHE A 147 -6.49 -14.57 27.97
N HIS A 148 -7.70 -15.13 28.06
CA HIS A 148 -8.03 -15.99 29.20
C HIS A 148 -7.36 -17.37 28.98
N PRO A 149 -6.67 -17.95 29.98
CA PRO A 149 -5.84 -19.15 29.81
C PRO A 149 -6.57 -20.44 29.37
N ASN A 150 -7.89 -20.41 29.15
CA ASN A 150 -8.71 -21.56 28.74
C ASN A 150 -9.40 -21.36 27.38
N LEU A 151 -8.67 -21.00 26.32
CA LEU A 151 -9.29 -20.71 25.01
C LEU A 151 -8.63 -21.46 23.84
N GLY A 152 -9.09 -22.69 23.62
CA GLY A 152 -9.11 -23.33 22.29
C GLY A 152 -10.23 -22.79 21.38
N LEU A 153 -10.79 -21.60 21.67
CA LEU A 153 -12.06 -21.11 21.12
C LEU A 153 -11.99 -19.71 20.46
N CYS A 154 -10.83 -19.06 20.38
CA CYS A 154 -10.73 -17.77 19.67
C CYS A 154 -10.17 -17.94 18.25
N SER A 155 -10.98 -17.58 17.26
CA SER A 155 -10.57 -17.55 15.85
C SER A 155 -9.59 -16.41 15.58
N THR A 156 -8.61 -16.66 14.73
CA THR A 156 -7.69 -15.64 14.22
C THR A 156 -8.41 -14.69 13.26
N LYS A 157 -8.07 -13.40 13.30
CA LYS A 157 -8.70 -12.37 12.46
C LYS A 157 -8.01 -12.26 11.10
N ALA A 158 -8.75 -11.86 10.07
CA ALA A 158 -8.11 -11.48 8.81
C ALA A 158 -7.23 -10.24 9.00
N VAL A 159 -6.17 -10.14 8.19
CA VAL A 159 -5.17 -9.08 8.28
C VAL A 159 -5.28 -8.20 7.04
N MET A 160 -5.39 -6.89 7.21
CA MET A 160 -5.38 -5.90 6.13
C MET A 160 -4.10 -5.08 6.20
N VAL A 161 -3.24 -5.16 5.18
CA VAL A 161 -1.98 -4.40 5.09
C VAL A 161 -2.15 -3.25 4.11
N PHE A 162 -2.12 -2.01 4.62
CA PHE A 162 -2.32 -0.80 3.84
C PHE A 162 -1.01 -0.21 3.34
N PHE A 163 -0.84 -0.11 2.03
CA PHE A 163 0.21 0.74 1.45
C PHE A 163 -0.36 2.12 1.13
N HIS A 164 0.24 3.16 1.71
CA HIS A 164 -0.18 4.54 1.47
C HIS A 164 0.16 4.99 0.04
N GLY A 165 -0.63 5.94 -0.47
CA GLY A 165 -0.43 6.59 -1.76
C GLY A 165 0.62 7.72 -1.73
N GLY A 166 0.47 8.67 -2.66
CA GLY A 166 1.31 9.86 -2.78
C GLY A 166 2.33 9.82 -3.92
N GLY A 167 2.02 9.14 -5.04
CA GLY A 167 2.85 9.13 -6.26
C GLY A 167 4.25 8.54 -6.07
N PHE A 168 4.47 7.75 -5.00
CA PHE A 168 5.79 7.36 -4.51
C PHE A 168 6.71 8.54 -4.13
N GLN A 169 6.16 9.74 -3.93
CA GLN A 169 6.89 10.98 -3.60
C GLN A 169 6.71 11.39 -2.14
N PHE A 170 5.50 11.25 -1.63
CA PHE A 170 5.10 11.63 -0.28
C PHE A 170 4.16 10.57 0.32
N GLY A 171 3.85 10.70 1.60
CA GLY A 171 2.98 9.79 2.35
C GLY A 171 3.66 9.21 3.58
N GLY A 172 2.86 8.72 4.51
CA GLY A 172 3.36 8.00 5.67
C GLY A 172 2.27 7.43 6.57
N ASN A 173 2.63 6.38 7.29
CA ASN A 173 1.75 5.64 8.19
C ASN A 173 1.28 6.44 9.42
N SER A 174 1.86 7.61 9.66
CA SER A 174 1.54 8.47 10.80
C SER A 174 0.32 9.36 10.56
N TYR A 175 -0.10 9.54 9.30
CA TYR A 175 -1.18 10.46 8.94
C TYR A 175 -2.50 10.09 9.63
N SER A 176 -3.25 11.10 10.07
CA SER A 176 -4.49 10.93 10.83
C SER A 176 -5.58 10.22 10.03
N ILE A 177 -5.64 10.44 8.72
CA ILE A 177 -6.56 9.77 7.80
C ILE A 177 -6.36 8.24 7.76
N TYR A 178 -5.21 7.73 8.21
CA TYR A 178 -4.92 6.29 8.31
C TYR A 178 -5.07 5.72 9.73
N ASP A 179 -5.67 6.47 10.68
CA ASP A 179 -6.02 5.90 11.98
C ASP A 179 -7.07 4.80 11.82
N ALA A 180 -6.62 3.55 11.98
CA ALA A 180 -7.42 2.39 11.65
C ALA A 180 -8.22 1.83 12.83
N ARG A 181 -8.39 2.57 13.94
CA ARG A 181 -9.09 2.03 15.13
C ARG A 181 -10.53 1.60 14.82
N HIS A 182 -11.22 2.36 13.97
CA HIS A 182 -12.59 2.07 13.58
C HIS A 182 -12.66 0.91 12.58
N LEU A 183 -11.75 0.89 11.58
CA LEU A 183 -11.64 -0.23 10.64
C LEU A 183 -11.33 -1.55 11.37
N ALA A 184 -10.37 -1.55 12.29
CA ALA A 184 -10.00 -2.72 13.08
C ALA A 184 -11.15 -3.22 13.97
N LEU A 185 -11.88 -2.30 14.61
CA LEU A 185 -12.97 -2.64 15.51
C LEU A 185 -14.24 -3.09 14.78
N PHE A 186 -14.79 -2.25 13.90
CA PHE A 186 -16.04 -2.54 13.21
C PHE A 186 -15.89 -3.59 12.11
N GLY A 187 -14.68 -3.71 11.54
CA GLY A 187 -14.36 -4.73 10.54
C GLY A 187 -13.98 -6.09 11.14
N ASP A 188 -13.66 -6.14 12.44
CA ASP A 188 -13.10 -7.31 13.12
C ASP A 188 -11.87 -7.88 12.37
N VAL A 189 -10.89 -7.01 12.14
CA VAL A 189 -9.66 -7.29 11.40
C VAL A 189 -8.44 -6.71 12.14
N VAL A 190 -7.26 -7.26 11.85
CA VAL A 190 -6.00 -6.61 12.22
C VAL A 190 -5.57 -5.72 11.05
N VAL A 191 -5.29 -4.44 11.31
CA VAL A 191 -4.84 -3.51 10.27
C VAL A 191 -3.37 -3.18 10.50
N VAL A 192 -2.55 -3.28 9.46
CA VAL A 192 -1.12 -2.96 9.47
C VAL A 192 -0.84 -1.86 8.46
N VAL A 193 -0.14 -0.81 8.86
CA VAL A 193 0.25 0.30 7.98
C VAL A 193 1.77 0.52 8.05
N PRO A 194 2.56 -0.04 7.12
CA PRO A 194 3.99 0.22 7.03
C PRO A 194 4.29 1.56 6.34
N ASN A 195 5.38 2.20 6.74
CA ASN A 195 6.11 3.16 5.89
C ASN A 195 6.99 2.39 4.89
N TYR A 196 7.30 2.99 3.75
CA TYR A 196 8.30 2.50 2.80
C TYR A 196 9.06 3.68 2.18
N ARG A 197 10.31 3.51 1.74
CA ARG A 197 11.10 4.61 1.18
C ARG A 197 10.48 5.14 -0.12
N LEU A 198 10.59 6.45 -0.31
CA LEU A 198 9.97 7.22 -1.39
C LEU A 198 11.01 7.93 -2.26
N ASN A 199 10.62 8.31 -3.47
CA ASN A 199 11.39 9.07 -4.44
C ASN A 199 12.85 8.56 -4.55
N VAL A 200 13.84 9.44 -4.58
CA VAL A 200 15.26 9.10 -4.69
C VAL A 200 15.74 8.10 -3.63
N PHE A 201 15.20 8.15 -2.42
CA PHE A 201 15.59 7.21 -1.36
C PHE A 201 15.02 5.80 -1.56
N GLY A 202 13.87 5.68 -2.22
CA GLY A 202 13.20 4.42 -2.51
C GLY A 202 13.46 3.86 -3.91
N PHE A 203 13.86 4.70 -4.87
CA PHE A 203 13.80 4.34 -6.30
C PHE A 203 14.98 4.83 -7.15
N LEU A 204 16.05 5.37 -6.54
CA LEU A 204 17.33 5.58 -7.26
C LEU A 204 17.80 4.27 -7.92
N ASN A 205 17.96 4.30 -9.25
CA ASN A 205 18.27 3.12 -10.04
C ASN A 205 19.54 3.35 -10.89
N ALA A 206 20.68 2.95 -10.35
CA ALA A 206 21.94 2.90 -11.09
C ALA A 206 22.24 1.51 -11.66
N ASN A 207 21.32 0.54 -11.47
CA ASN A 207 21.46 -0.86 -11.89
C ASN A 207 22.75 -1.52 -11.35
N VAL A 208 23.07 -1.24 -10.08
CA VAL A 208 24.15 -1.87 -9.31
C VAL A 208 23.63 -2.30 -7.95
N SER A 209 24.31 -3.23 -7.27
CA SER A 209 23.88 -3.75 -5.95
C SER A 209 23.61 -2.67 -4.90
N ASP A 210 24.34 -1.56 -5.00
CA ASP A 210 24.30 -0.45 -4.06
C ASP A 210 23.17 0.57 -4.30
N ALA A 211 22.57 0.54 -5.48
CA ALA A 211 21.41 1.34 -5.87
C ALA A 211 20.65 0.61 -7.00
N PRO A 212 20.00 -0.52 -6.69
CA PRO A 212 19.43 -1.42 -7.69
C PRO A 212 18.11 -0.90 -8.30
N GLY A 213 17.56 0.18 -7.78
CA GLY A 213 16.15 0.56 -7.98
C GLY A 213 15.21 -0.27 -7.12
N ASN A 214 13.96 0.18 -7.00
CA ASN A 214 12.89 -0.52 -6.29
C ASN A 214 13.11 -0.80 -4.78
N MET A 215 14.02 -0.08 -4.11
CA MET A 215 14.22 -0.20 -2.65
C MET A 215 12.93 -0.05 -1.86
N GLY A 216 12.06 0.90 -2.24
CA GLY A 216 10.74 1.06 -1.63
C GLY A 216 9.84 -0.18 -1.80
N MET A 217 10.00 -0.96 -2.88
CA MET A 217 9.27 -2.23 -3.05
C MET A 217 9.85 -3.35 -2.20
N TYR A 218 11.18 -3.40 -2.05
CA TYR A 218 11.82 -4.35 -1.13
C TYR A 218 11.50 -4.05 0.34
N ASP A 219 11.31 -2.78 0.70
CA ASP A 219 10.79 -2.36 2.01
C ASP A 219 9.41 -2.97 2.26
N GLN A 220 8.50 -2.86 1.29
CA GLN A 220 7.17 -3.45 1.36
C GLN A 220 7.23 -5.00 1.44
N ILE A 221 8.12 -5.66 0.68
CA ILE A 221 8.33 -7.12 0.81
C ILE A 221 8.76 -7.50 2.22
N LEU A 222 9.72 -6.78 2.80
CA LEU A 222 10.22 -7.08 4.14
C LEU A 222 9.14 -6.82 5.20
N ALA A 223 8.30 -5.79 5.04
CA ALA A 223 7.13 -5.58 5.87
C ALA A 223 6.13 -6.74 5.78
N LEU A 224 5.85 -7.26 4.57
CA LEU A 224 4.99 -8.43 4.39
C LEU A 224 5.58 -9.70 5.01
N GLN A 225 6.90 -9.91 4.88
CA GLN A 225 7.59 -11.00 5.56
C GLN A 225 7.55 -10.86 7.09
N TRP A 226 7.63 -9.63 7.60
CA TRP A 226 7.45 -9.35 9.02
C TRP A 226 6.04 -9.70 9.47
N VAL A 227 5.01 -9.33 8.70
CA VAL A 227 3.60 -9.68 8.97
C VAL A 227 3.45 -11.20 9.04
N GLN A 228 3.93 -11.94 8.03
CA GLN A 228 3.88 -13.41 8.01
C GLN A 228 4.51 -14.05 9.26
N LYS A 229 5.60 -13.47 9.78
CA LYS A 229 6.35 -14.01 10.91
C LYS A 229 5.79 -13.63 12.29
N ASN A 230 5.02 -12.55 12.40
CA ASN A 230 4.70 -11.92 13.69
C ASN A 230 3.20 -11.66 13.92
N ILE A 231 2.37 -11.56 12.88
CA ILE A 231 1.00 -11.03 13.02
C ILE A 231 0.08 -11.90 13.90
N GLY A 232 0.38 -13.20 14.03
CA GLY A 232 -0.28 -14.11 14.97
C GLY A 232 -0.25 -13.60 16.41
N MET A 233 0.83 -12.92 16.79
CA MET A 233 1.01 -12.34 18.11
C MET A 233 0.15 -11.10 18.34
N PHE A 234 -0.49 -10.57 17.29
CA PHE A 234 -1.44 -9.47 17.36
C PHE A 234 -2.89 -9.95 17.13
N GLY A 235 -3.11 -11.26 17.08
CA GLY A 235 -4.43 -11.88 16.84
C GLY A 235 -4.80 -12.04 15.37
N GLY A 236 -3.87 -11.78 14.44
CA GLY A 236 -4.09 -11.91 13.01
C GLY A 236 -3.70 -13.29 12.45
N ASP A 237 -4.34 -13.71 11.38
CA ASP A 237 -4.01 -14.92 10.64
C ASP A 237 -3.05 -14.61 9.49
N PRO A 238 -1.79 -15.11 9.50
CA PRO A 238 -0.85 -14.90 8.39
C PRO A 238 -1.33 -15.51 7.06
N ASN A 239 -2.26 -16.47 7.08
CA ASN A 239 -2.83 -17.07 5.87
C ASN A 239 -4.02 -16.28 5.29
N ARG A 240 -4.51 -15.25 6.00
CA ARG A 240 -5.64 -14.41 5.57
C ARG A 240 -5.23 -12.95 5.48
N VAL A 241 -4.09 -12.70 4.84
CA VAL A 241 -3.58 -11.34 4.58
C VAL A 241 -4.18 -10.80 3.29
N THR A 242 -4.74 -9.59 3.36
CA THR A 242 -5.24 -8.79 2.23
C THR A 242 -4.39 -7.55 2.10
N LEU A 243 -3.80 -7.35 0.92
CA LEU A 243 -3.15 -6.09 0.59
C LEU A 243 -4.22 -5.09 0.18
N PHE A 244 -4.12 -3.87 0.66
CA PHE A 244 -4.92 -2.78 0.12
C PHE A 244 -4.11 -1.49 0.04
N GLY A 245 -4.49 -0.61 -0.86
CA GLY A 245 -3.79 0.64 -1.04
C GLY A 245 -4.60 1.61 -1.87
N GLN A 246 -4.22 2.88 -1.80
CA GLN A 246 -4.81 3.96 -2.59
C GLN A 246 -3.73 4.61 -3.47
N SER A 247 -4.07 4.98 -4.70
CA SER A 247 -3.12 5.64 -5.63
C SER A 247 -1.84 4.80 -5.83
N ALA A 248 -0.65 5.39 -5.68
CA ALA A 248 0.63 4.67 -5.71
C ALA A 248 0.72 3.47 -4.72
N GLY A 249 -0.02 3.50 -3.61
CA GLY A 249 -0.14 2.37 -2.71
C GLY A 249 -0.99 1.23 -3.29
N SER A 250 -2.02 1.57 -4.08
CA SER A 250 -2.79 0.61 -4.87
C SER A 250 -1.94 0.02 -6.00
N VAL A 251 -1.14 0.85 -6.67
CA VAL A 251 -0.15 0.40 -7.66
C VAL A 251 0.83 -0.57 -7.01
N SER A 252 1.32 -0.26 -5.80
CA SER A 252 2.20 -1.14 -5.02
C SER A 252 1.56 -2.50 -4.73
N ALA A 253 0.32 -2.51 -4.24
CA ALA A 253 -0.43 -3.75 -3.98
C ALA A 253 -0.59 -4.59 -5.27
N GLY A 254 -0.86 -3.92 -6.40
CA GLY A 254 -0.88 -4.57 -7.71
C GLY A 254 0.49 -5.05 -8.18
N TYR A 255 1.59 -4.37 -7.88
CA TYR A 255 2.93 -4.88 -8.19
C TYR A 255 3.29 -6.12 -7.39
N HIS A 256 2.88 -6.20 -6.11
CA HIS A 256 3.02 -7.44 -5.33
C HIS A 256 2.19 -8.60 -5.91
N LEU A 257 1.03 -8.31 -6.52
CA LEU A 257 0.24 -9.29 -7.28
C LEU A 257 1.00 -9.87 -8.48
N LEU A 258 1.82 -9.06 -9.16
CA LEU A 258 2.62 -9.47 -10.31
C LEU A 258 4.00 -10.04 -9.92
N SER A 259 4.52 -9.69 -8.74
CA SER A 259 5.88 -10.01 -8.32
C SER A 259 6.04 -11.47 -7.88
N PRO A 260 7.04 -12.22 -8.39
CA PRO A 260 7.34 -13.56 -7.89
C PRO A 260 7.87 -13.54 -6.45
N LEU A 261 8.55 -12.46 -6.03
CA LEU A 261 9.12 -12.32 -4.68
C LEU A 261 8.07 -12.16 -3.58
N SER A 262 6.84 -11.82 -3.97
CA SER A 262 5.72 -11.61 -3.02
C SER A 262 4.79 -12.82 -2.96
N ARG A 263 5.14 -13.92 -3.66
CA ARG A 263 4.27 -15.09 -3.79
C ARG A 263 4.05 -15.76 -2.43
N GLY A 264 2.78 -15.97 -2.09
CA GLY A 264 2.37 -16.61 -0.85
C GLY A 264 2.40 -15.71 0.38
N LEU A 265 2.72 -14.41 0.25
CA LEU A 265 2.69 -13.47 1.38
C LEU A 265 1.30 -12.86 1.65
N PHE A 266 0.33 -13.07 0.75
CA PHE A 266 -1.04 -12.59 0.87
C PHE A 266 -2.01 -13.46 0.07
N ARG A 267 -3.31 -13.29 0.34
CA ARG A 267 -4.40 -14.07 -0.23
C ARG A 267 -5.37 -13.24 -1.08
N ARG A 268 -5.39 -11.91 -0.94
CA ARG A 268 -6.31 -10.99 -1.63
C ARG A 268 -5.71 -9.62 -1.82
N VAL A 269 -6.26 -8.86 -2.78
CA VAL A 269 -5.84 -7.49 -3.06
C VAL A 269 -7.06 -6.58 -3.20
N ILE A 270 -7.02 -5.38 -2.61
CA ILE A 270 -7.96 -4.29 -2.85
C ILE A 270 -7.19 -3.11 -3.47
N MET A 271 -7.62 -2.68 -4.65
CA MET A 271 -6.95 -1.65 -5.44
C MET A 271 -7.83 -0.40 -5.55
N GLN A 272 -7.51 0.64 -4.80
CA GLN A 272 -8.27 1.89 -4.79
C GLN A 272 -7.58 2.94 -5.67
N SER A 273 -8.18 3.24 -6.82
CA SER A 273 -7.78 4.35 -7.68
C SER A 273 -6.31 4.26 -8.11
N GLY A 274 -5.88 3.11 -8.62
CA GLY A 274 -4.52 2.92 -9.14
C GLY A 274 -4.19 1.46 -9.43
N THR A 275 -3.47 1.18 -10.52
CA THR A 275 -3.08 -0.18 -10.90
C THR A 275 -1.68 -0.26 -11.50
N PRO A 276 -1.11 -1.46 -11.66
CA PRO A 276 0.11 -1.66 -12.43
C PRO A 276 0.06 -1.12 -13.87
N TYR A 277 -1.13 -0.84 -14.42
CA TYR A 277 -1.27 -0.22 -15.74
C TYR A 277 -1.13 1.31 -15.71
N TRP A 278 -0.72 1.90 -14.59
CA TRP A 278 -0.40 3.32 -14.49
C TRP A 278 0.79 3.67 -15.40
N LYS A 279 0.53 4.44 -16.47
CA LYS A 279 1.51 4.76 -17.54
C LYS A 279 2.02 6.20 -17.43
N VAL A 280 2.88 6.45 -16.45
CA VAL A 280 3.67 7.69 -16.35
C VAL A 280 5.15 7.40 -16.63
N PRO A 281 5.97 8.41 -17.01
CA PRO A 281 7.41 8.21 -17.19
C PRO A 281 8.08 7.60 -15.96
N ASP A 282 8.54 6.36 -16.09
CA ASP A 282 9.10 5.57 -15.00
C ASP A 282 10.65 5.46 -15.05
N ASN A 283 11.23 4.77 -14.07
CA ASN A 283 12.67 4.61 -13.94
C ASN A 283 13.28 3.48 -14.76
N THR A 284 12.49 2.72 -15.52
CA THR A 284 12.93 1.54 -16.26
C THR A 284 14.05 1.88 -17.24
N PHE A 285 13.86 2.92 -18.05
CA PHE A 285 14.87 3.35 -19.04
C PHE A 285 15.55 4.68 -18.67
N THR A 286 14.93 5.47 -17.79
CA THR A 286 15.44 6.80 -17.40
C THR A 286 16.26 6.79 -16.11
N GLY A 287 16.22 5.71 -15.31
CA GLY A 287 16.84 5.66 -13.98
C GLY A 287 18.32 6.02 -13.97
N LYS A 288 19.09 5.43 -14.89
CA LYS A 288 20.53 5.70 -15.07
C LYS A 288 20.82 7.15 -15.47
N LEU A 289 20.03 7.70 -16.39
CA LEU A 289 20.14 9.10 -16.81
C LEU A 289 19.85 10.05 -15.64
N LYS A 290 18.82 9.76 -14.83
CA LYS A 290 18.51 10.55 -13.64
C LYS A 290 19.63 10.47 -12.59
N VAL A 291 20.27 9.31 -12.41
CA VAL A 291 21.45 9.19 -11.53
C VAL A 291 22.60 10.05 -12.04
N GLN A 292 22.88 10.01 -13.35
CA GLN A 292 23.92 10.81 -13.98
C GLN A 292 23.68 12.31 -13.78
N GLN A 293 22.47 12.78 -14.08
CA GLN A 293 22.03 14.15 -13.88
C GLN A 293 22.17 14.58 -12.41
N LEU A 294 21.68 13.76 -11.48
CA LEU A 294 21.78 14.03 -10.05
C LEU A 294 23.25 14.10 -9.57
N ALA A 295 24.11 13.20 -10.05
CA ALA A 295 25.53 13.21 -9.70
C ALA A 295 26.23 14.50 -10.15
N VAL A 296 25.94 14.97 -11.37
CA VAL A 296 26.45 16.25 -11.88
C VAL A 296 25.99 17.41 -10.99
N GLY A 297 24.69 17.48 -10.67
CA GLY A 297 24.16 18.52 -9.76
C GLY A 297 24.73 18.46 -8.34
N LEU A 298 25.17 17.30 -7.88
CA LEU A 298 25.79 17.10 -6.56
C LEU A 298 27.31 17.29 -6.57
N GLY A 299 27.92 17.62 -7.72
CA GLY A 299 29.37 17.71 -7.86
C GLY A 299 30.05 16.39 -7.51
N CYS A 300 29.43 15.26 -7.83
CA CYS A 300 30.02 13.94 -7.63
C CYS A 300 31.01 13.62 -8.76
N PRO A 301 31.99 12.72 -8.51
CA PRO A 301 32.99 12.38 -9.51
C PRO A 301 32.33 11.96 -10.82
N VAL A 302 32.68 12.65 -11.90
CA VAL A 302 32.27 12.30 -13.25
C VAL A 302 33.49 11.62 -13.89
N GLY A 303 33.36 10.35 -14.27
CA GLY A 303 34.47 9.64 -14.92
C GLY A 303 34.95 10.35 -16.18
N GLU A 304 36.04 9.85 -16.79
CA GLU A 304 36.55 10.41 -18.04
C GLU A 304 35.43 10.54 -19.10
N ARG A 305 35.41 11.68 -19.80
CA ARG A 305 34.40 12.05 -20.81
C ARG A 305 32.96 12.21 -20.29
N GLY A 306 32.76 12.39 -18.98
CA GLY A 306 31.43 12.67 -18.43
C GLY A 306 30.52 11.44 -18.32
N ASN A 307 31.06 10.23 -18.51
CA ASN A 307 30.33 9.00 -18.21
C ASN A 307 30.33 8.75 -16.70
N VAL A 308 29.35 9.33 -16.02
CA VAL A 308 29.15 9.19 -14.57
C VAL A 308 29.04 7.71 -14.16
N LEU A 309 28.46 6.85 -15.00
CA LEU A 309 28.25 5.45 -14.66
C LEU A 309 29.41 4.52 -15.07
N ALA A 310 30.55 5.07 -15.48
CA ALA A 310 31.78 4.28 -15.66
C ALA A 310 32.29 3.73 -14.32
N GLU A 311 32.12 4.48 -13.23
CA GLU A 311 32.50 4.09 -11.87
C GLU A 311 31.31 4.23 -10.90
N PRO A 312 30.26 3.39 -11.04
CA PRO A 312 29.00 3.58 -10.33
C PRO A 312 29.16 3.49 -8.81
N GLY A 313 30.13 2.72 -8.30
CA GLY A 313 30.45 2.68 -6.87
C GLY A 313 30.83 4.05 -6.31
N LYS A 314 31.83 4.72 -6.90
CA LYS A 314 32.29 6.05 -6.47
C LYS A 314 31.18 7.09 -6.55
N VAL A 315 30.35 7.03 -7.59
CA VAL A 315 29.22 7.94 -7.76
C VAL A 315 28.16 7.73 -6.69
N ILE A 316 27.75 6.47 -6.47
CA ILE A 316 26.75 6.17 -5.45
C ILE A 316 27.28 6.50 -4.06
N ASP A 317 28.54 6.24 -3.75
CA ASP A 317 29.17 6.64 -2.49
C ASP A 317 29.15 8.17 -2.29
N CYS A 318 29.44 8.92 -3.36
CA CYS A 318 29.33 10.37 -3.32
C CYS A 318 27.90 10.83 -3.07
N ILE A 319 26.90 10.33 -3.82
CA ILE A 319 25.48 10.68 -3.63
C ILE A 319 25.04 10.32 -2.21
N ARG A 320 25.47 9.14 -1.71
CA ARG A 320 25.18 8.63 -0.36
C ARG A 320 25.72 9.55 0.73
N SER A 321 26.86 10.21 0.52
CA SER A 321 27.44 11.13 1.50
C SER A 321 26.72 12.48 1.58
N ARG A 322 25.84 12.81 0.63
CA ARG A 322 25.14 14.10 0.61
C ARG A 322 23.97 14.13 1.59
N SER A 323 23.70 15.31 2.16
CA SER A 323 22.53 15.51 3.01
C SER A 323 21.24 15.39 2.19
N ARG A 324 20.15 14.96 2.84
CA ARG A 324 18.80 14.97 2.28
C ARG A 324 18.45 16.30 1.59
N GLY A 325 18.71 17.41 2.27
CA GLY A 325 18.41 18.74 1.77
C GLY A 325 19.19 19.08 0.49
N ARG A 326 20.47 18.70 0.41
CA ARG A 326 21.27 18.92 -0.80
C ARG A 326 20.81 18.04 -1.96
N ILE A 327 20.45 16.77 -1.71
CA ILE A 327 19.87 15.89 -2.74
C ILE A 327 18.60 16.53 -3.31
N PHE A 328 17.67 16.93 -2.46
CA PHE A 328 16.41 17.56 -2.88
C PHE A 328 16.57 18.89 -3.60
N ARG A 329 17.63 19.65 -3.28
CA ARG A 329 17.98 20.89 -4.00
C ARG A 329 18.56 20.58 -5.38
N ALA A 330 19.52 19.65 -5.47
CA ALA A 330 20.10 19.23 -6.74
C ALA A 330 19.06 18.61 -7.68
N MET A 331 18.10 17.83 -7.15
CA MET A 331 16.98 17.35 -7.96
C MET A 331 16.16 18.49 -8.57
N LYS A 332 15.90 19.57 -7.82
CA LYS A 332 15.19 20.75 -8.33
C LYS A 332 16.03 21.50 -9.37
N GLU A 333 17.34 21.64 -9.14
CA GLU A 333 18.27 22.31 -10.05
C GLU A 333 18.41 21.58 -11.39
N VAL A 334 18.57 20.25 -11.38
CA VAL A 334 18.89 19.49 -12.60
C VAL A 334 17.65 19.02 -13.36
N PHE A 335 16.57 18.73 -12.65
CA PHE A 335 15.36 18.24 -13.27
C PHE A 335 14.30 19.34 -13.52
N GLY A 336 14.42 20.51 -12.88
CA GLY A 336 13.44 21.59 -13.03
C GLY A 336 12.21 21.41 -12.12
N VAL A 337 11.01 21.67 -12.64
CA VAL A 337 9.74 21.77 -11.89
C VAL A 337 9.54 20.54 -10.97
N GLU A 338 8.93 20.77 -9.80
CA GLU A 338 8.97 19.96 -8.56
C GLU A 338 8.46 18.51 -8.61
N GLU A 339 8.40 17.86 -9.77
CA GLU A 339 7.74 16.57 -9.96
C GLU A 339 8.57 15.54 -10.74
N HIS A 340 9.86 15.44 -10.41
CA HIS A 340 10.69 14.42 -11.05
C HIS A 340 10.65 13.13 -10.26
N TYR A 341 9.61 12.38 -10.58
CA TYR A 341 9.29 11.05 -10.07
C TYR A 341 10.47 10.09 -10.25
N MET A 342 11.10 9.67 -9.14
CA MET A 342 11.73 8.36 -9.10
C MET A 342 10.71 7.37 -8.56
N ILE A 343 10.23 6.48 -9.42
CA ILE A 343 9.14 5.52 -9.17
C ILE A 343 9.63 4.10 -9.52
N PRO A 344 8.84 3.03 -9.24
CA PRO A 344 9.24 1.67 -9.57
C PRO A 344 9.65 1.48 -11.04
N ALA A 345 10.59 0.57 -11.25
CA ALA A 345 11.10 0.17 -12.56
C ALA A 345 10.81 -1.32 -12.84
N TYR A 346 10.63 -1.66 -14.11
CA TYR A 346 10.43 -3.03 -14.58
C TYR A 346 11.75 -3.71 -14.94
N TYR A 347 11.68 -4.97 -15.35
CA TYR A 347 12.83 -5.82 -15.69
C TYR A 347 13.84 -5.95 -14.53
N SER A 348 13.30 -6.07 -13.32
CA SER A 348 14.04 -6.34 -12.09
C SER A 348 13.63 -7.68 -11.49
N GLU A 349 14.36 -8.18 -10.50
CA GLU A 349 13.93 -9.38 -9.74
C GLU A 349 12.53 -9.22 -9.11
N PHE A 350 12.16 -7.99 -8.74
CA PHE A 350 10.86 -7.69 -8.15
C PHE A 350 9.74 -7.67 -9.21
N LEU A 351 9.96 -7.01 -10.35
CA LEU A 351 9.04 -6.95 -11.48
C LEU A 351 9.77 -7.39 -12.75
N PRO A 352 9.81 -8.70 -13.05
CA PRO A 352 10.58 -9.21 -14.19
C PRO A 352 10.03 -8.80 -15.55
N PHE A 353 8.74 -8.45 -15.61
CA PHE A 353 8.06 -8.05 -16.84
C PHE A 353 7.35 -6.73 -16.64
N GLU A 354 7.17 -6.01 -17.75
CA GLU A 354 6.25 -4.89 -17.81
C GLU A 354 4.80 -5.38 -17.48
N PRO A 355 4.03 -4.65 -16.67
CA PRO A 355 2.72 -5.07 -16.18
C PRO A 355 1.70 -5.59 -17.21
N VAL A 356 1.59 -4.95 -18.38
CA VAL A 356 0.67 -5.41 -19.44
C VAL A 356 1.15 -6.74 -20.02
N MET A 357 2.47 -6.90 -20.20
CA MET A 357 3.03 -8.19 -20.60
C MET A 357 2.81 -9.26 -19.52
N ALA A 358 2.98 -8.93 -18.24
CA ALA A 358 2.81 -9.87 -17.13
C ALA A 358 1.37 -10.43 -17.10
N THR A 359 0.35 -9.56 -17.19
CA THR A 359 -1.05 -9.97 -17.19
C THR A 359 -1.43 -10.77 -18.45
N GLU A 360 -0.98 -10.36 -19.63
CA GLU A 360 -1.22 -11.09 -20.89
C GLU A 360 -0.60 -12.50 -20.84
N ARG A 361 0.56 -12.66 -20.20
CA ARG A 361 1.23 -13.96 -19.98
C ARG A 361 0.65 -14.78 -18.81
N GLY A 362 -0.27 -14.22 -18.03
CA GLY A 362 -0.78 -14.88 -16.82
C GLY A 362 0.24 -14.95 -15.68
N GLN A 363 1.24 -14.07 -15.67
CA GLN A 363 2.29 -14.02 -14.65
C GLN A 363 1.85 -13.13 -13.48
N PHE A 364 0.90 -13.64 -12.70
CA PHE A 364 0.41 -13.05 -11.47
C PHE A 364 0.02 -14.15 -10.48
N GLN A 365 -0.28 -13.77 -9.24
CA GLN A 365 -0.82 -14.71 -8.24
C GLN A 365 -2.33 -14.84 -8.39
N ASP A 366 -2.89 -16.04 -8.32
CA ASP A 366 -4.34 -16.27 -8.39
C ASP A 366 -5.01 -15.99 -7.03
N VAL A 367 -5.38 -14.73 -6.83
CA VAL A 367 -6.02 -14.23 -5.61
C VAL A 367 -7.29 -13.42 -5.93
N ASP A 368 -8.18 -13.28 -4.94
CA ASP A 368 -9.38 -12.44 -5.10
C ASP A 368 -8.98 -10.97 -5.21
N LEU A 369 -9.64 -10.24 -6.12
CA LEU A 369 -9.40 -8.83 -6.40
C LEU A 369 -10.66 -7.98 -6.18
N MET A 370 -10.55 -6.94 -5.38
CA MET A 370 -11.47 -5.80 -5.40
C MET A 370 -10.74 -4.61 -5.99
N ILE A 371 -11.37 -3.86 -6.87
CA ILE A 371 -10.75 -2.74 -7.59
C ILE A 371 -11.80 -1.64 -7.81
N GLY A 372 -11.39 -0.38 -7.82
CA GLY A 372 -12.33 0.69 -8.15
C GLY A 372 -11.68 2.05 -8.22
N ASN A 373 -12.51 3.05 -8.55
CA ASN A 373 -12.11 4.43 -8.77
C ASN A 373 -13.09 5.38 -8.10
N VAL A 374 -12.68 6.63 -7.90
CA VAL A 374 -13.62 7.72 -7.65
C VAL A 374 -14.20 8.24 -8.96
N ARG A 375 -15.31 9.00 -8.90
CA ARG A 375 -15.99 9.52 -10.10
C ARG A 375 -15.13 10.50 -10.90
N ASN A 376 -14.39 11.38 -10.23
CA ASN A 376 -13.65 12.49 -10.82
C ASN A 376 -12.14 12.37 -10.55
N GLU A 377 -11.51 11.29 -11.01
CA GLU A 377 -10.09 11.01 -10.75
C GLU A 377 -9.11 12.12 -11.19
N GLY A 378 -9.40 12.78 -12.31
CA GLY A 378 -8.47 13.75 -12.89
C GLY A 378 -8.60 15.16 -12.34
N THR A 379 -9.69 15.52 -11.65
CA THR A 379 -9.91 16.90 -11.19
C THR A 379 -8.89 17.34 -10.16
N GLY A 380 -8.49 16.47 -9.23
CA GLY A 380 -7.46 16.76 -8.23
C GLY A 380 -6.06 16.92 -8.84
N ILE A 381 -5.76 16.16 -9.90
CA ILE A 381 -4.49 16.29 -10.65
C ILE A 381 -4.50 17.63 -11.39
N VAL A 382 -5.58 17.89 -12.14
CA VAL A 382 -5.76 19.15 -12.88
C VAL A 382 -5.66 20.34 -11.94
N ASP A 383 -6.40 20.34 -10.82
CA ASP A 383 -6.33 21.37 -9.79
C ASP A 383 -4.87 21.64 -9.38
N HIS A 384 -4.17 20.62 -8.89
CA HIS A 384 -2.79 20.73 -8.40
C HIS A 384 -1.83 21.46 -9.34
N PHE A 385 -1.92 21.18 -10.64
CA PHE A 385 -1.03 21.79 -11.63
C PHE A 385 -1.56 23.11 -12.19
N PHE A 386 -2.87 23.25 -12.42
CA PHE A 386 -3.45 24.45 -13.01
C PHE A 386 -3.14 25.69 -12.16
N TRP A 387 -3.43 25.63 -10.85
CA TRP A 387 -3.21 26.79 -10.00
C TRP A 387 -1.72 27.10 -9.82
N LYS A 388 -0.82 26.11 -9.89
CA LYS A 388 0.64 26.33 -9.84
C LYS A 388 1.20 26.97 -11.11
N ILE A 389 0.69 26.57 -12.28
CA ILE A 389 1.17 27.08 -13.57
C ILE A 389 0.64 28.49 -13.83
N PHE A 390 -0.65 28.71 -13.56
CA PHE A 390 -1.33 29.95 -13.95
C PHE A 390 -1.61 30.89 -12.77
N ASN A 391 -1.28 30.49 -11.53
CA ASN A 391 -1.57 31.25 -10.30
C ASN A 391 -3.06 31.62 -10.14
N PHE A 392 -3.96 30.80 -10.68
CA PHE A 392 -5.39 31.03 -10.60
C PHE A 392 -5.91 30.79 -9.19
N ARG A 393 -6.56 31.81 -8.63
CA ARG A 393 -7.39 31.69 -7.43
C ARG A 393 -8.88 31.54 -7.76
N ASP A 394 -9.26 31.81 -9.01
CA ASP A 394 -10.63 31.81 -9.49
C ASP A 394 -10.75 31.02 -10.80
N TYR A 395 -11.31 29.82 -10.70
CA TYR A 395 -11.50 28.89 -11.81
C TYR A 395 -12.59 29.36 -12.79
N THR A 396 -13.37 30.39 -12.47
CA THR A 396 -14.41 30.93 -13.37
C THR A 396 -13.83 31.78 -14.51
N ARG A 397 -12.56 32.19 -14.41
CA ARG A 397 -11.88 33.06 -15.38
C ARG A 397 -10.95 32.32 -16.36
N ILE A 398 -10.94 31.00 -16.31
CA ILE A 398 -10.09 30.19 -17.18
C ILE A 398 -10.54 30.33 -18.63
N THR A 399 -9.59 30.50 -19.54
CA THR A 399 -9.83 30.56 -20.99
C THR A 399 -9.64 29.19 -21.65
N LEU A 400 -10.22 28.99 -22.83
CA LEU A 400 -9.97 27.77 -23.62
C LEU A 400 -8.49 27.64 -24.03
N ASP A 401 -7.79 28.75 -24.26
CA ASP A 401 -6.36 28.74 -24.62
C ASP A 401 -5.48 28.21 -23.48
N GLU A 402 -5.79 28.55 -22.23
CA GLU A 402 -5.08 28.02 -21.06
C GLU A 402 -5.35 26.53 -20.85
N ILE A 403 -6.60 26.10 -21.07
CA ILE A 403 -6.98 24.68 -21.07
C ILE A 403 -6.23 23.94 -22.18
N TRP A 404 -6.10 24.56 -23.35
CA TRP A 404 -5.36 24.00 -24.48
C TRP A 404 -3.86 23.89 -24.19
N PHE A 405 -3.27 24.95 -23.66
CA PHE A 405 -1.86 24.95 -23.24
C PHE A 405 -1.59 23.84 -22.23
N TYR A 406 -2.46 23.69 -21.22
CA TYR A 406 -2.34 22.62 -20.25
C TYR A 406 -2.46 21.24 -20.89
N SER A 407 -3.43 21.04 -21.79
CA SER A 407 -3.62 19.80 -22.52
C SER A 407 -2.36 19.41 -23.32
N LEU A 408 -1.74 20.39 -23.99
CA LEU A 408 -0.45 20.20 -24.65
C LEU A 408 0.64 19.81 -23.66
N LEU A 409 0.76 20.51 -22.53
CA LEU A 409 1.76 20.19 -21.51
C LEU A 409 1.61 18.75 -20.99
N VAL A 410 0.41 18.36 -20.57
CA VAL A 410 0.18 17.03 -19.99
C VAL A 410 0.32 15.93 -21.04
N PHE A 411 -0.44 16.01 -22.14
CA PHE A 411 -0.47 14.89 -23.08
C PHE A 411 0.76 14.85 -23.97
N ARG A 412 1.26 15.99 -24.47
CA ARG A 412 2.40 16.01 -25.39
C ARG A 412 3.73 15.97 -24.66
N VAL A 413 3.95 16.85 -23.69
CA VAL A 413 5.27 17.01 -23.05
C VAL A 413 5.50 15.93 -22.00
N ILE A 414 4.55 15.72 -21.08
CA ILE A 414 4.72 14.78 -19.96
C ILE A 414 4.50 13.34 -20.41
N LEU A 415 3.40 13.07 -21.13
CA LEU A 415 3.00 11.71 -21.51
C LEU A 415 3.51 11.26 -22.88
N GLY A 416 4.07 12.16 -23.68
CA GLY A 416 4.59 11.86 -25.02
C GLY A 416 3.51 11.39 -26.01
N LYS A 417 2.26 11.82 -25.84
CA LYS A 417 1.08 11.44 -26.64
C LYS A 417 0.65 12.57 -27.58
N ASN A 418 -0.09 12.22 -28.63
CA ASN A 418 -0.69 13.21 -29.52
C ASN A 418 -2.01 13.73 -28.91
N PRO A 419 -2.10 15.02 -28.56
CA PRO A 419 -3.30 15.60 -27.98
C PRO A 419 -4.45 15.77 -28.98
N GLY A 420 -4.21 15.74 -30.30
CA GLY A 420 -5.23 15.96 -31.33
C GLY A 420 -6.45 15.03 -31.21
N PRO A 421 -6.28 13.70 -31.27
CA PRO A 421 -7.38 12.75 -31.11
C PRO A 421 -8.07 12.80 -29.74
N ILE A 422 -7.34 13.24 -28.70
CA ILE A 422 -7.88 13.39 -27.35
C ILE A 422 -8.80 14.62 -27.30
N ARG A 423 -8.35 15.74 -27.89
CA ARG A 423 -9.16 16.95 -28.05
C ARG A 423 -10.44 16.65 -28.84
N GLU A 424 -10.32 15.96 -29.97
CA GLU A 424 -11.48 15.59 -30.78
C GLU A 424 -12.50 14.76 -29.97
N LEU A 425 -12.04 13.84 -29.13
CA LEU A 425 -12.94 13.00 -28.34
C LEU A 425 -13.63 13.74 -27.18
N TYR A 426 -12.95 14.70 -26.54
CA TYR A 426 -13.42 15.31 -25.29
C TYR A 426 -13.92 16.75 -25.44
N LEU A 427 -13.52 17.46 -26.48
CA LEU A 427 -13.66 18.92 -26.60
C LEU A 427 -14.18 19.38 -27.98
N SER A 428 -14.58 18.47 -28.89
CA SER A 428 -14.96 18.84 -30.26
C SER A 428 -16.24 19.66 -30.37
N ASP A 429 -17.13 19.54 -29.38
CA ASP A 429 -18.46 20.13 -29.33
C ASP A 429 -18.52 21.43 -28.51
N LEU A 430 -17.37 21.96 -28.07
CA LEU A 430 -17.29 23.12 -27.18
C LEU A 430 -17.07 24.43 -27.92
N ASN A 431 -17.76 25.48 -27.45
CA ASN A 431 -17.59 26.86 -27.90
C ASN A 431 -16.72 27.66 -26.93
N ASP A 432 -16.27 28.85 -27.35
CA ASP A 432 -15.38 29.73 -26.56
C ASP A 432 -15.95 30.15 -25.19
N THR A 433 -17.27 30.06 -25.01
CA THR A 433 -17.95 30.35 -23.74
C THR A 433 -17.98 29.19 -22.74
N ASP A 434 -17.53 27.99 -23.12
CA ASP A 434 -17.72 26.75 -22.36
C ASP A 434 -16.53 26.38 -21.43
N SER A 435 -15.74 27.35 -20.98
CA SER A 435 -14.50 27.10 -20.22
C SER A 435 -14.64 26.15 -19.02
N SER A 436 -15.72 26.27 -18.24
CA SER A 436 -15.96 25.38 -17.09
C SER A 436 -16.24 23.93 -17.52
N LEU A 437 -16.98 23.75 -18.62
CA LEU A 437 -17.24 22.44 -19.19
C LEU A 437 -15.95 21.87 -19.81
N ALA A 438 -15.17 22.70 -20.51
CA ALA A 438 -13.88 22.33 -21.06
C ALA A 438 -12.90 21.84 -19.98
N LEU A 439 -12.83 22.53 -18.83
CA LEU A 439 -11.99 22.12 -17.70
C LEU A 439 -12.43 20.76 -17.14
N ASN A 440 -13.73 20.53 -17.00
CA ASN A 440 -14.28 19.25 -16.56
C ASN A 440 -13.99 18.11 -17.56
N ARG A 441 -14.14 18.36 -18.86
CA ARG A 441 -13.85 17.39 -19.93
C ARG A 441 -12.36 17.06 -20.03
N LEU A 442 -11.50 18.06 -19.88
CA LEU A 442 -10.05 17.87 -19.79
C LEU A 442 -9.69 17.04 -18.55
N SER A 443 -10.28 17.36 -17.40
CA SER A 443 -10.11 16.59 -16.16
C SER A 443 -10.56 15.14 -16.34
N ASP A 444 -11.66 14.91 -17.05
CA ASP A 444 -12.10 13.58 -17.42
C ASP A 444 -11.08 12.85 -18.30
N ALA A 445 -10.51 13.50 -19.31
CA ALA A 445 -9.46 12.92 -20.15
C ALA A 445 -8.21 12.53 -19.34
N VAL A 446 -7.77 13.41 -18.43
CA VAL A 446 -6.63 13.15 -17.53
C VAL A 446 -6.91 11.98 -16.60
N GLY A 447 -8.09 11.94 -15.98
CA GLY A 447 -8.51 10.87 -15.08
C GLY A 447 -8.72 9.52 -15.79
N ASP A 448 -9.27 9.56 -17.00
CA ASP A 448 -9.48 8.37 -17.84
C ASP A 448 -8.15 7.72 -18.23
N PHE A 449 -7.20 8.52 -18.73
CA PHE A 449 -5.88 8.02 -19.07
C PHE A 449 -5.12 7.52 -17.83
N SER A 450 -5.13 8.28 -16.74
CA SER A 450 -4.23 8.04 -15.62
C SER A 450 -4.70 6.94 -14.67
N LEU A 451 -6.02 6.79 -14.46
CA LEU A 451 -6.54 5.99 -13.34
C LEU A 451 -7.74 5.11 -13.72
N ILE A 452 -8.78 5.66 -14.36
CA ILE A 452 -10.04 4.93 -14.62
C ILE A 452 -9.83 3.81 -15.64
N CYS A 453 -9.33 4.14 -16.84
CA CYS A 453 -9.15 3.14 -17.89
C CYS A 453 -8.04 2.12 -17.58
N PRO A 454 -6.89 2.49 -16.95
CA PRO A 454 -5.97 1.51 -16.40
C PRO A 454 -6.62 0.51 -15.44
N SER A 455 -7.57 0.96 -14.60
CA SER A 455 -8.27 0.10 -13.65
C SER A 455 -9.21 -0.88 -14.34
N GLN A 456 -10.00 -0.39 -15.30
CA GLN A 456 -10.90 -1.23 -16.08
C GLN A 456 -10.13 -2.26 -16.94
N LEU A 457 -9.08 -1.82 -17.64
CA LEU A 457 -8.28 -2.72 -18.50
C LEU A 457 -7.54 -3.78 -17.69
N PHE A 458 -7.04 -3.44 -16.50
CA PHE A 458 -6.43 -4.41 -15.60
C PHE A 458 -7.46 -5.41 -15.08
N ALA A 459 -8.63 -4.94 -14.64
CA ALA A 459 -9.74 -5.79 -14.18
C ALA A 459 -10.20 -6.77 -15.28
N GLU A 460 -10.32 -6.30 -16.53
CA GLU A 460 -10.65 -7.15 -17.67
C GLU A 460 -9.58 -8.21 -17.94
N ALA A 461 -8.30 -7.84 -17.93
CA ALA A 461 -7.20 -8.77 -18.16
C ALA A 461 -7.16 -9.86 -17.08
N TYR A 462 -7.38 -9.48 -15.82
CA TYR A 462 -7.41 -10.40 -14.69
C TYR A 462 -8.65 -11.30 -14.69
N ALA A 463 -9.84 -10.75 -14.97
CA ALA A 463 -11.09 -11.51 -15.03
C ALA A 463 -11.13 -12.53 -16.19
N ARG A 464 -10.46 -12.26 -17.32
CA ARG A 464 -10.35 -13.22 -18.45
C ARG A 464 -9.74 -14.56 -18.05
N ARG A 465 -9.01 -14.60 -16.94
CA ARG A 465 -8.32 -15.78 -16.43
C ARG A 465 -9.15 -16.48 -15.33
N LYS A 466 -10.46 -16.18 -15.25
CA LYS A 466 -11.44 -16.74 -14.30
C LYS A 466 -11.19 -16.38 -12.82
N ASN A 467 -10.39 -15.36 -12.56
CA ASN A 467 -10.20 -14.82 -11.21
C ASN A 467 -11.44 -14.06 -10.73
N ASN A 468 -11.64 -14.04 -9.41
CA ASN A 468 -12.72 -13.28 -8.79
C ASN A 468 -12.38 -11.79 -8.76
N VAL A 469 -13.20 -10.98 -9.44
CA VAL A 469 -13.03 -9.53 -9.50
C VAL A 469 -14.31 -8.83 -9.05
N TYR A 470 -14.19 -7.83 -8.18
CA TYR A 470 -15.28 -6.95 -7.77
C TYR A 470 -14.90 -5.51 -8.08
N PHE A 471 -15.70 -4.82 -8.89
CA PHE A 471 -15.43 -3.45 -9.31
C PHE A 471 -16.35 -2.44 -8.61
N TYR A 472 -15.83 -1.30 -8.15
CA TYR A 472 -16.65 -0.20 -7.62
C TYR A 472 -16.34 1.15 -8.26
N ILE A 473 -17.31 2.06 -8.21
CA ILE A 473 -17.14 3.48 -8.48
C ILE A 473 -17.66 4.25 -7.26
N PHE A 474 -16.79 5.02 -6.62
CA PHE A 474 -17.16 5.87 -5.51
C PHE A 474 -17.62 7.24 -6.02
N ASN A 475 -18.81 7.66 -5.61
CA ASN A 475 -19.51 8.82 -6.18
C ASN A 475 -20.23 9.64 -5.10
N HIS A 476 -19.53 9.90 -3.99
CA HIS A 476 -19.98 10.82 -2.95
C HIS A 476 -18.86 11.81 -2.63
N ARG A 477 -19.13 13.11 -2.63
CA ARG A 477 -18.14 14.10 -2.20
C ARG A 477 -18.19 14.24 -0.67
N PRO A 478 -17.13 13.88 0.07
CA PRO A 478 -17.13 14.02 1.52
C PRO A 478 -17.24 15.48 1.96
N SER A 479 -17.96 15.72 3.05
CA SER A 479 -18.00 17.01 3.76
C SER A 479 -16.62 17.48 4.20
N PHE A 480 -15.71 16.53 4.44
CA PHE A 480 -14.33 16.74 4.87
C PHE A 480 -13.32 16.67 3.72
N SER A 481 -13.77 16.70 2.46
CA SER A 481 -12.86 16.78 1.31
C SER A 481 -12.04 18.07 1.38
N VAL A 482 -10.72 17.93 1.25
CA VAL A 482 -9.78 19.08 1.27
C VAL A 482 -9.71 19.81 -0.07
N TYR A 483 -10.22 19.20 -1.14
CA TYR A 483 -10.19 19.75 -2.50
C TYR A 483 -11.20 20.88 -2.69
N GLN A 484 -10.99 21.72 -3.71
CA GLN A 484 -11.94 22.76 -4.10
C GLN A 484 -13.31 22.19 -4.52
N LYS A 485 -14.40 22.94 -4.31
CA LYS A 485 -15.77 22.45 -4.59
C LYS A 485 -15.99 21.97 -6.03
N TRP A 486 -15.36 22.63 -7.01
CA TRP A 486 -15.51 22.30 -8.42
C TRP A 486 -14.99 20.90 -8.78
N THR A 487 -14.08 20.35 -7.98
CA THR A 487 -13.43 19.06 -8.25
C THR A 487 -14.36 17.86 -8.16
N GLY A 488 -15.57 18.01 -7.60
CA GLY A 488 -16.52 16.91 -7.44
C GLY A 488 -16.01 15.87 -6.44
N VAL A 489 -15.96 14.59 -6.85
CA VAL A 489 -15.44 13.47 -6.05
C VAL A 489 -14.01 13.18 -6.48
N ALA A 490 -13.08 13.85 -5.82
CA ALA A 490 -11.68 13.90 -6.20
C ALA A 490 -10.89 12.67 -5.72
N HIS A 491 -9.71 12.50 -6.30
CA HIS A 491 -8.84 11.36 -6.05
C HIS A 491 -8.52 11.17 -4.54
N GLY A 492 -8.93 10.03 -3.98
CA GLY A 492 -8.67 9.68 -2.57
C GLY A 492 -9.78 10.07 -1.59
N ASP A 493 -10.86 10.73 -2.04
CA ASP A 493 -12.01 11.10 -1.20
C ASP A 493 -12.67 9.89 -0.52
N GLU A 494 -12.56 8.68 -1.09
CA GLU A 494 -13.16 7.47 -0.51
C GLU A 494 -12.41 6.95 0.72
N LEU A 495 -11.14 7.33 0.88
CA LEU A 495 -10.21 6.75 1.83
C LEU A 495 -10.61 6.99 3.28
N GLY A 496 -11.10 8.21 3.57
CA GLY A 496 -11.58 8.57 4.90
C GLY A 496 -12.74 7.67 5.36
N PHE A 497 -13.62 7.26 4.45
CA PHE A 497 -14.73 6.37 4.79
C PHE A 497 -14.28 4.95 5.13
N VAL A 498 -13.27 4.42 4.43
CA VAL A 498 -12.69 3.08 4.69
C VAL A 498 -12.01 3.01 6.05
N PHE A 499 -11.30 4.08 6.46
CA PHE A 499 -10.60 4.13 7.75
C PHE A 499 -11.50 4.54 8.93
N GLY A 500 -12.68 5.11 8.66
CA GLY A 500 -13.59 5.56 9.72
C GLY A 500 -13.42 7.01 10.13
N PHE A 501 -12.94 7.88 9.24
CA PHE A 501 -12.79 9.32 9.50
C PHE A 501 -14.09 9.99 9.99
N PRO A 502 -15.26 9.74 9.38
CA PRO A 502 -16.54 10.28 9.90
C PRO A 502 -16.87 9.86 11.32
N LEU A 503 -16.34 8.71 11.76
CA LEU A 503 -16.55 8.16 13.11
C LEU A 503 -15.52 8.71 14.10
N LEU A 504 -14.32 9.03 13.62
CA LEU A 504 -13.23 9.64 14.39
C LEU A 504 -13.46 11.14 14.64
N TYR A 505 -14.02 11.84 13.66
CA TYR A 505 -14.30 13.27 13.72
C TYR A 505 -15.80 13.55 13.46
N PRO A 506 -16.70 13.13 14.37
CA PRO A 506 -18.14 13.13 14.12
C PRO A 506 -18.76 14.51 13.92
N HIS A 507 -18.09 15.58 14.33
CA HIS A 507 -18.53 16.96 14.11
C HIS A 507 -18.19 17.50 12.72
N GLN A 508 -17.33 16.81 11.97
CA GLN A 508 -16.94 17.20 10.61
C GLN A 508 -17.73 16.45 9.52
N SER A 509 -18.66 15.57 9.90
CA SER A 509 -19.40 14.69 8.98
C SER A 509 -20.86 14.55 9.36
N SER A 510 -21.70 14.44 8.34
CA SER A 510 -23.13 14.16 8.50
C SER A 510 -23.40 12.74 9.03
N ASP A 511 -24.60 12.48 9.54
CA ASP A 511 -24.99 11.13 9.98
C ASP A 511 -25.07 10.14 8.82
N ASP A 512 -25.48 10.60 7.63
CA ASP A 512 -25.44 9.81 6.39
C ASP A 512 -24.00 9.38 6.05
N GLU A 513 -23.00 10.24 6.27
CA GLU A 513 -21.58 9.92 6.05
C GLU A 513 -21.01 8.96 7.09
N LYS A 514 -21.42 9.08 8.36
CA LYS A 514 -21.11 8.11 9.41
C LYS A 514 -21.65 6.73 9.03
N MET A 515 -22.88 6.67 8.52
CA MET A 515 -23.49 5.43 8.04
C MET A 515 -22.76 4.87 6.82
N LEU A 516 -22.41 5.73 5.84
CA LEU A 516 -21.63 5.33 4.67
C LEU A 516 -20.27 4.72 5.08
N SER A 517 -19.57 5.34 6.02
CA SER A 517 -18.30 4.83 6.54
C SER A 517 -18.42 3.45 7.17
N ARG A 518 -19.45 3.22 8.02
CA ARG A 518 -19.72 1.89 8.60
C ARG A 518 -19.96 0.84 7.52
N ARG A 519 -20.71 1.18 6.46
CA ARG A 519 -20.98 0.27 5.33
C ARG A 519 -19.71 -0.04 4.54
N MET A 520 -18.88 0.96 4.26
CA MET A 520 -17.60 0.76 3.56
C MET A 520 -16.63 -0.09 4.39
N ILE A 521 -16.47 0.18 5.69
CA ILE A 521 -15.68 -0.67 6.59
C ILE A 521 -16.16 -2.13 6.52
N ARG A 522 -17.47 -2.36 6.59
CA ARG A 522 -18.05 -3.71 6.50
C ARG A 522 -17.76 -4.39 5.15
N ILE A 523 -17.87 -3.66 4.05
CA ILE A 523 -17.58 -4.19 2.70
C ILE A 523 -16.11 -4.61 2.58
N TRP A 524 -15.18 -3.70 2.90
CA TRP A 524 -13.74 -3.92 2.77
C TRP A 524 -13.28 -5.07 3.68
N SER A 525 -13.71 -5.06 4.95
CA SER A 525 -13.35 -6.12 5.91
C SER A 525 -13.99 -7.46 5.58
N THR A 526 -15.22 -7.49 5.03
CA THR A 526 -15.83 -8.74 4.57
C THR A 526 -15.05 -9.34 3.41
N PHE A 527 -14.69 -8.53 2.41
CA PHE A 527 -13.83 -8.98 1.32
C PHE A 527 -12.48 -9.51 1.86
N ALA A 528 -11.84 -8.79 2.80
CA ALA A 528 -10.60 -9.25 3.41
C ALA A 528 -10.76 -10.60 4.14
N ARG A 529 -11.90 -10.84 4.80
CA ARG A 529 -12.19 -12.07 5.52
C ARG A 529 -12.51 -13.24 4.60
N THR A 530 -13.33 -13.04 3.56
CA THR A 530 -13.99 -14.14 2.82
C THR A 530 -13.57 -14.22 1.35
N GLY A 531 -13.17 -13.11 0.72
CA GLY A 531 -12.92 -13.03 -0.72
C GLY A 531 -14.17 -13.02 -1.58
N ALA A 532 -15.34 -13.14 -0.96
CA ALA A 532 -16.62 -13.20 -1.63
C ALA A 532 -17.56 -12.16 -1.04
N LEU A 533 -18.19 -11.39 -1.94
CA LEU A 533 -19.23 -10.42 -1.60
C LEU A 533 -20.64 -10.92 -1.96
N LEU A 534 -20.75 -12.22 -2.27
CA LEU A 534 -22.00 -12.91 -2.61
C LEU A 534 -22.54 -13.66 -1.37
N ASN A 535 -23.84 -13.53 -1.09
CA ASN A 535 -24.64 -14.27 -0.10
C ASN A 535 -24.30 -14.19 1.40
N GLN A 536 -23.17 -13.61 1.83
CA GLN A 536 -22.85 -13.51 3.27
C GLN A 536 -23.19 -12.19 3.94
N ILE A 537 -23.70 -11.20 3.19
CA ILE A 537 -24.10 -9.95 3.85
C ILE A 537 -25.23 -10.28 4.86
N ASN A 538 -26.09 -11.29 4.59
CA ASN A 538 -27.23 -11.77 5.40
C ASN A 538 -26.92 -12.53 6.70
N HIS A 539 -25.68 -12.96 6.96
CA HIS A 539 -25.43 -13.88 8.09
C HIS A 539 -24.30 -13.50 9.06
N VAL A 540 -23.59 -12.39 8.86
CA VAL A 540 -22.68 -11.88 9.90
C VAL A 540 -23.44 -10.86 10.74
N GLY A 541 -24.23 -11.36 11.68
CA GLY A 541 -24.67 -10.56 12.82
C GLY A 541 -23.46 -10.22 13.66
N VAL A 542 -22.81 -9.09 13.37
CA VAL A 542 -22.00 -8.44 14.39
C VAL A 542 -23.01 -7.94 15.41
N HIS A 543 -23.05 -8.56 16.58
CA HIS A 543 -23.78 -8.04 17.73
C HIS A 543 -23.13 -6.70 18.12
N GLU A 544 -23.60 -5.61 17.52
CA GLU A 544 -23.56 -4.30 18.17
C GLU A 544 -24.89 -4.14 18.89
N CYS A 545 -24.88 -4.34 20.21
CA CYS A 545 -25.90 -3.83 21.13
C CYS A 545 -25.19 -3.65 22.50
N ASP A 546 -25.42 -2.64 23.33
CA ASP A 546 -25.84 -1.25 23.13
C ASP A 546 -25.78 -0.53 24.50
N VAL A 547 -25.63 0.79 24.47
CA VAL A 547 -26.30 1.70 25.42
C VAL A 547 -27.65 2.03 24.76
N PRO A 548 -28.77 2.21 25.49
CA PRO A 548 -30.10 1.87 25.00
C PRO A 548 -30.66 2.90 24.02
N ILE A 549 -30.39 2.73 22.72
CA ILE A 549 -31.17 3.33 21.63
C ILE A 549 -31.35 2.26 20.56
N GLN A 550 -32.42 1.48 20.71
CA GLN A 550 -33.08 0.67 19.69
C GLN A 550 -32.15 0.04 18.62
N CYS A 551 -31.69 -1.19 18.90
CA CYS A 551 -31.16 -2.13 17.92
C CYS A 551 -32.20 -2.39 16.81
N THR A 552 -32.30 -1.50 15.82
CA THR A 552 -32.67 -1.98 14.50
C THR A 552 -31.53 -2.89 14.10
N ARG A 553 -31.81 -4.18 13.87
CA ARG A 553 -30.93 -5.03 13.07
C ARG A 553 -30.65 -4.22 11.82
N LEU A 554 -29.50 -3.55 11.75
CA LEU A 554 -29.07 -2.92 10.52
C LEU A 554 -28.91 -4.10 9.60
N LYS A 555 -29.91 -4.25 8.73
CA LYS A 555 -29.87 -5.27 7.72
C LYS A 555 -28.49 -5.13 7.07
N PRO A 556 -27.87 -6.27 6.70
CA PRO A 556 -26.88 -6.29 5.63
C PRO A 556 -27.14 -5.11 4.68
N PRO A 557 -26.19 -4.24 4.30
CA PRO A 557 -26.48 -3.30 3.23
C PRO A 557 -26.81 -4.14 1.99
N THR A 558 -28.10 -4.44 1.82
CA THR A 558 -28.68 -4.98 0.64
C THR A 558 -28.61 -3.83 -0.34
N VAL A 559 -27.76 -3.98 -1.35
CA VAL A 559 -27.75 -3.10 -2.51
C VAL A 559 -29.08 -3.33 -3.23
N GLY A 560 -30.15 -2.63 -2.83
CA GLY A 560 -31.49 -2.84 -3.39
C GLY A 560 -32.04 -4.28 -3.32
N GLY A 561 -31.55 -5.13 -2.40
CA GLY A 561 -31.91 -6.56 -2.35
C GLY A 561 -31.11 -7.46 -3.31
N GLN A 562 -30.14 -6.92 -4.05
CA GLN A 562 -29.29 -7.63 -5.00
C GLN A 562 -27.84 -7.82 -4.55
N GLN A 563 -27.23 -8.88 -5.06
CA GLN A 563 -25.86 -9.32 -4.86
C GLN A 563 -24.86 -8.35 -5.51
N TRP A 564 -23.65 -8.13 -4.96
CA TRP A 564 -22.56 -7.49 -5.73
C TRP A 564 -22.02 -8.50 -6.75
N PRO A 565 -22.40 -8.38 -8.04
CA PRO A 565 -21.97 -9.34 -9.04
C PRO A 565 -20.46 -9.25 -9.27
N LYS A 566 -19.87 -10.37 -9.68
CA LYS A 566 -18.48 -10.38 -10.13
C LYS A 566 -18.37 -9.55 -11.41
N PHE A 567 -17.31 -8.77 -11.50
CA PHE A 567 -16.91 -8.13 -12.75
C PHE A 567 -16.48 -9.21 -13.75
N THR A 568 -17.08 -9.19 -14.93
CA THR A 568 -16.70 -10.08 -16.03
C THR A 568 -16.39 -9.25 -17.27
N ARG A 569 -15.69 -9.83 -18.24
CA ARG A 569 -15.42 -9.15 -19.52
C ARG A 569 -16.71 -8.80 -20.26
N ASP A 570 -17.67 -9.72 -20.24
CA ASP A 570 -18.91 -9.58 -21.02
C ASP A 570 -19.89 -8.64 -20.31
N HIS A 571 -19.90 -8.68 -18.98
CA HIS A 571 -20.69 -7.79 -18.14
C HIS A 571 -19.76 -7.11 -17.12
N ALA A 572 -19.27 -5.92 -17.47
CA ALA A 572 -18.37 -5.09 -16.67
C ALA A 572 -19.13 -4.42 -15.51
N PHE A 573 -19.75 -5.24 -14.66
CA PHE A 573 -20.53 -4.79 -13.53
C PHE A 573 -19.66 -4.05 -12.53
N HIS A 574 -20.19 -2.94 -12.02
CA HIS A 574 -19.61 -2.24 -10.88
C HIS A 574 -20.67 -1.84 -9.87
N LEU A 575 -20.24 -1.70 -8.63
CA LEU A 575 -21.02 -1.12 -7.56
C LEU A 575 -20.79 0.40 -7.51
N ASN A 576 -21.85 1.18 -7.68
CA ASN A 576 -21.79 2.62 -7.42
C ASN A 576 -22.01 2.86 -5.92
N ILE A 577 -21.06 3.53 -5.28
CA ILE A 577 -21.07 3.80 -3.83
C ILE A 577 -21.39 5.28 -3.61
N ASN A 578 -22.52 5.54 -2.93
CA ASN A 578 -22.98 6.87 -2.53
C ASN A 578 -23.76 6.77 -1.18
N LEU A 579 -24.20 7.90 -0.60
CA LEU A 579 -24.85 7.96 0.73
C LEU A 579 -26.09 7.06 0.84
N ARG A 580 -27.02 7.17 -0.11
CA ARG A 580 -28.38 6.63 0.05
C ARG A 580 -28.65 5.37 -0.75
N ASN A 581 -28.13 5.26 -1.97
CA ASN A 581 -28.34 4.10 -2.84
C ASN A 581 -27.02 3.57 -3.39
N TYR A 582 -26.68 2.35 -2.99
CA TYR A 582 -25.79 1.53 -3.80
C TYR A 582 -26.58 1.08 -5.03
N SER A 583 -26.06 1.33 -6.21
CA SER A 583 -26.67 0.85 -7.46
C SER A 583 -25.67 0.04 -8.26
N HIS A 584 -26.18 -0.91 -9.04
CA HIS A 584 -25.37 -1.59 -10.04
C HIS A 584 -25.29 -0.72 -11.29
N GLY A 585 -24.09 -0.59 -11.83
CA GLY A 585 -23.88 -0.09 -13.17
C GLY A 585 -23.16 -1.12 -14.02
N ILE A 586 -23.21 -0.95 -15.32
CA ILE A 586 -22.50 -1.76 -16.32
C ILE A 586 -21.72 -0.81 -17.21
N ASP A 587 -20.55 -1.23 -17.68
CA ASP A 587 -19.81 -0.56 -18.75
C ASP A 587 -19.43 0.92 -18.46
N PHE A 588 -19.10 1.25 -17.20
CA PHE A 588 -18.64 2.59 -16.81
C PHE A 588 -17.48 3.04 -17.71
N ARG A 589 -17.67 4.12 -18.48
CA ARG A 589 -16.68 4.69 -19.41
C ARG A 589 -16.08 3.71 -20.43
N LYS A 590 -16.72 2.56 -20.72
CA LYS A 590 -16.19 1.52 -21.63
C LYS A 590 -15.81 2.02 -23.02
N LYS A 591 -16.61 2.92 -23.63
CA LYS A 591 -16.31 3.52 -24.94
C LYS A 591 -15.02 4.36 -24.89
N LEU A 592 -14.88 5.19 -23.85
CA LEU A 592 -13.68 6.00 -23.63
C LEU A 592 -12.46 5.12 -23.37
N CYS A 593 -12.60 4.07 -22.55
CA CYS A 593 -11.51 3.16 -22.28
C CYS A 593 -11.12 2.29 -23.49
N SER A 594 -12.05 2.04 -24.42
CA SER A 594 -11.71 1.44 -25.72
C SER A 594 -10.82 2.36 -26.55
N PHE A 595 -11.07 3.68 -26.53
CA PHE A 595 -10.16 4.66 -27.15
C PHE A 595 -8.80 4.67 -26.46
N TRP A 596 -8.76 4.71 -25.12
CA TRP A 596 -7.49 4.78 -24.37
C TRP A 596 -6.65 3.51 -24.43
N LYS A 597 -7.27 2.36 -24.67
CA LYS A 597 -6.59 1.07 -24.79
C LYS A 597 -5.42 1.10 -25.77
N LYS A 598 -5.52 1.81 -26.90
CA LYS A 598 -4.44 1.94 -27.89
C LYS A 598 -3.20 2.68 -27.36
N TYR A 599 -3.34 3.49 -26.31
CA TYR A 599 -2.24 4.21 -25.67
C TYR A 599 -1.67 3.48 -24.45
N LEU A 600 -2.52 2.69 -23.77
CA LEU A 600 -2.18 2.02 -22.51
C LEU A 600 -1.67 0.58 -22.72
N VAL A 601 -2.14 -0.09 -23.77
CA VAL A 601 -1.82 -1.49 -24.09
C VAL A 601 -1.10 -1.51 -25.44
N PRO A 602 0.20 -1.87 -25.48
CA PRO A 602 0.94 -1.96 -26.74
C PRO A 602 0.31 -3.00 -27.68
N THR A 603 -0.02 -2.60 -28.90
CA THR A 603 -0.48 -3.52 -29.95
C THR A 603 0.72 -4.15 -30.66
N GLY A 604 0.93 -5.47 -30.53
CA GLY A 604 1.60 -6.22 -31.60
C GLY A 604 3.06 -6.69 -31.44
N SER A 605 3.62 -6.92 -30.25
CA SER A 605 4.98 -7.52 -30.15
C SER A 605 5.12 -8.72 -29.21
N TRP A 606 4.11 -9.08 -28.42
CA TRP A 606 4.24 -10.14 -27.41
C TRP A 606 3.95 -11.56 -27.90
N ARG A 607 3.59 -11.73 -29.18
CA ARG A 607 3.25 -13.01 -29.83
C ARG A 607 4.44 -13.68 -30.55
N ARG A 608 5.66 -13.21 -30.35
CA ARG A 608 6.87 -13.90 -30.82
C ARG A 608 7.66 -14.44 -29.65
#